data_AF-A0A517XYY1-F1
#
_entry.id   AF-A0A517XYY1-F1
#
_cell.length_a   1.000
_cell.length_b   1.000
_cell.length_c   1.000
_cell.angle_alpha   90.00
_cell.angle_beta   90.00
_cell.angle_gamma   90.00
#
_symmetry.space_group_name_H-M   'P 1'
#
loop_
_entity.id
_entity.type
_entity.pdbx_description
1 polymer ?
#
loop_
_entity_poly.entity_id
_entity_poly.type
_entity_poly.pdbx_seq_one_letter_code
_entity_poly.pdbx_strand_id
1 'polypeptide(L)'
;MTVTRLAAFVLLVALAPRADANPFWSKAKGKSDAQVRTLVTTLRTDPDEKRRRAAVAELRDADPRAQADVIPALVATLQRDPAAHVRADAADVLSSYRTVFPLAGSALEAAAETDPAPVVRDLAKQALWEYHLLGYRSSRGADGFLGQTAEPPVVARAAPRPPVAQVPTVVAVRVELPRVPTPTAVSSYRPPVRPELPAPAPTGPRIILTTAPPVRLDLTEEPPLARK
;
A
#
# COMPACT_ATOMS: atom_id res chain seq x y z
N MET A 1 51.13 48.70 2.01
CA MET A 1 52.01 47.62 2.51
C MET A 1 51.09 46.49 2.96
N THR A 2 50.95 45.43 2.14
CA THR A 2 51.36 44.04 2.47
C THR A 2 50.47 43.41 3.57
N VAL A 3 49.73 42.31 3.41
CA VAL A 3 50.06 41.03 2.77
C VAL A 3 48.77 40.24 2.46
N THR A 4 48.67 39.76 1.22
CA THR A 4 47.79 38.72 0.70
C THR A 4 48.01 37.38 1.41
N ARG A 5 46.98 36.74 1.97
CA ARG A 5 47.03 35.30 2.33
C ARG A 5 45.75 34.59 1.91
N LEU A 6 45.81 34.07 0.68
CA LEU A 6 45.02 32.98 0.16
C LEU A 6 45.27 31.73 1.04
N ALA A 7 44.29 31.30 1.81
CA ALA A 7 44.31 29.99 2.45
C ALA A 7 43.48 29.03 1.57
N ALA A 8 44.18 28.34 0.69
CA ALA A 8 43.64 27.23 -0.08
C ALA A 8 43.39 26.03 0.87
N PHE A 9 42.12 25.76 1.17
CA PHE A 9 41.72 24.50 1.78
C PHE A 9 41.65 23.43 0.69
N VAL A 10 42.76 22.70 0.52
CA VAL A 10 42.80 21.46 -0.24
C VAL A 10 42.16 20.38 0.63
N LEU A 11 40.86 20.12 0.42
CA LEU A 11 40.18 18.97 1.01
C LEU A 11 40.60 17.71 0.23
N LEU A 12 41.54 17.00 0.83
CA LEU A 12 42.08 15.71 0.39
C LEU A 12 40.94 14.65 0.39
N VAL A 13 40.35 14.40 -0.76
CA VAL A 13 39.43 13.27 -0.98
C VAL A 13 40.25 11.98 -0.92
N ALA A 14 40.19 11.31 0.23
CA ALA A 14 40.79 10.00 0.41
C ALA A 14 40.05 8.97 -0.47
N LEU A 15 40.71 8.58 -1.55
CA LEU A 15 40.33 7.48 -2.42
C LEU A 15 40.60 6.15 -1.67
N ALA A 16 39.62 5.70 -0.88
CA ALA A 16 39.63 4.33 -0.37
C ALA A 16 39.21 3.38 -1.51
N PRO A 17 39.97 2.30 -1.80
CA PRO A 17 39.53 1.28 -2.74
C PRO A 17 38.31 0.55 -2.15
N ARG A 18 37.15 0.71 -2.79
CA ARG A 18 35.97 -0.13 -2.56
C ARG A 18 36.23 -1.53 -3.14
N ALA A 19 36.99 -2.35 -2.41
CA ALA A 19 37.12 -3.77 -2.66
C ALA A 19 35.97 -4.50 -1.95
N ASP A 20 34.86 -4.68 -2.67
CA ASP A 20 33.96 -5.85 -2.61
C ASP A 20 32.75 -5.60 -3.54
N ALA A 21 33.02 -5.12 -4.76
CA ALA A 21 32.07 -5.21 -5.84
C ALA A 21 32.44 -6.45 -6.66
N ASN A 22 31.88 -7.60 -6.30
CA ASN A 22 31.77 -8.74 -7.21
C ASN A 22 30.86 -8.28 -8.37
N PRO A 23 31.38 -7.96 -9.58
CA PRO A 23 30.59 -7.35 -10.63
C PRO A 23 29.87 -8.40 -11.50
N PHE A 24 29.90 -9.66 -11.09
CA PHE A 24 29.49 -10.79 -11.91
C PHE A 24 28.40 -11.59 -11.18
N TRP A 25 27.15 -11.22 -11.44
CA TRP A 25 25.98 -12.09 -11.25
C TRP A 25 25.80 -12.77 -9.89
N SER A 26 25.96 -12.07 -8.77
CA SER A 26 25.19 -12.44 -7.58
C SER A 26 23.74 -12.06 -7.82
N LYS A 27 23.01 -12.87 -8.63
CA LYS A 27 21.54 -12.90 -8.58
C LYS A 27 21.21 -12.99 -7.10
N ALA A 28 20.65 -11.92 -6.53
CA ALA A 28 20.00 -12.01 -5.24
C ALA A 28 19.10 -13.24 -5.35
N LYS A 29 19.46 -14.30 -4.61
CA LYS A 29 18.68 -15.52 -4.64
C LYS A 29 17.36 -15.11 -4.03
N GLY A 30 16.38 -14.83 -4.89
CA GLY A 30 15.06 -14.39 -4.48
C GLY A 30 14.59 -15.30 -3.36
N LYS A 31 13.90 -14.72 -2.38
CA LYS A 31 13.34 -15.46 -1.25
C LYS A 31 12.65 -16.70 -1.79
N SER A 32 12.91 -17.86 -1.17
CA SER A 32 12.33 -19.10 -1.68
C SER A 32 10.81 -19.06 -1.51
N ASP A 33 10.07 -19.75 -2.38
CA ASP A 33 8.61 -19.81 -2.28
C ASP A 33 8.15 -20.33 -0.90
N ALA A 34 8.88 -21.30 -0.34
CA ALA A 34 8.63 -21.79 1.01
C ALA A 34 8.80 -20.71 2.09
N GLN A 35 9.85 -19.87 2.00
CA GLN A 35 10.05 -18.77 2.94
C GLN A 35 8.93 -17.74 2.85
N VAL A 36 8.52 -17.37 1.64
CA VAL A 36 7.43 -16.41 1.45
C VAL A 36 6.12 -16.94 2.01
N ARG A 37 5.81 -18.22 1.81
CA ARG A 37 4.63 -18.84 2.43
C ARG A 37 4.71 -18.78 3.96
N THR A 38 5.86 -19.07 4.56
CA THR A 38 6.05 -18.95 6.02
C THR A 38 5.81 -17.52 6.49
N LEU A 39 6.36 -16.51 5.80
CA LEU A 39 6.15 -15.11 6.13
C LEU A 39 4.67 -14.70 6.01
N VAL A 40 4.00 -15.14 4.95
CA VAL A 40 2.55 -14.92 4.77
C VAL A 40 1.74 -15.59 5.87
N THR A 41 2.11 -16.80 6.31
CA THR A 41 1.49 -17.44 7.47
C THR A 41 1.71 -16.61 8.73
N THR A 42 2.94 -16.17 8.98
CA THR A 42 3.28 -15.31 10.13
C THR A 42 2.45 -14.03 10.16
N LEU A 43 2.27 -13.35 9.02
CA LEU A 43 1.39 -12.18 8.94
C LEU A 43 -0.05 -12.45 9.33
N ARG A 44 -0.56 -13.66 9.13
CA ARG A 44 -1.95 -14.02 9.41
C ARG A 44 -2.15 -14.55 10.83
N THR A 45 -1.17 -15.28 11.37
CA THR A 45 -1.35 -16.06 12.60
C THR A 45 -0.59 -15.51 13.80
N ASP A 46 0.52 -14.79 13.60
CA ASP A 46 1.34 -14.35 14.74
C ASP A 46 0.65 -13.22 15.53
N PRO A 47 0.52 -13.36 16.87
CA PRO A 47 -0.10 -12.35 17.70
C PRO A 47 0.81 -11.13 17.92
N ASP A 48 2.13 -11.30 17.82
CA ASP A 48 3.12 -10.25 18.07
C ASP A 48 3.24 -9.29 16.88
N GLU A 49 2.93 -8.02 17.12
CA GLU A 49 3.04 -6.93 16.15
C GLU A 49 4.45 -6.84 15.56
N LYS A 50 5.51 -7.00 16.38
CA LYS A 50 6.89 -6.83 15.91
C LYS A 50 7.28 -7.90 14.89
N ARG A 51 6.81 -9.13 15.10
CA ARG A 51 7.03 -10.25 14.18
C ARG A 51 6.27 -10.06 12.88
N ARG A 52 5.00 -9.63 12.96
CA ARG A 52 4.22 -9.31 11.75
C ARG A 52 4.88 -8.18 10.97
N ARG A 53 5.33 -7.11 11.64
CA ARG A 53 6.04 -5.99 11.01
C ARG A 53 7.34 -6.44 10.32
N ALA A 54 8.15 -7.25 11.00
CA ALA A 54 9.35 -7.83 10.41
C ALA A 54 9.02 -8.69 9.18
N ALA A 55 7.96 -9.49 9.23
CA ALA A 55 7.51 -10.28 8.09
C ALA A 55 7.07 -9.40 6.91
N VAL A 56 6.38 -8.27 7.14
CA VAL A 56 6.06 -7.29 6.07
C VAL A 56 7.35 -6.73 5.46
N ALA A 57 8.30 -6.32 6.29
CA ALA A 57 9.59 -5.79 5.83
C ALA A 57 10.37 -6.83 5.02
N GLU A 58 10.34 -8.10 5.43
CA GLU A 58 10.93 -9.19 4.66
C GLU A 58 10.17 -9.50 3.36
N LEU A 59 8.86 -9.31 3.30
CA LEU A 59 8.15 -9.46 2.02
C LEU A 59 8.55 -8.42 0.98
N ARG A 60 9.15 -7.29 1.37
CA ARG A 60 9.62 -6.24 0.45
C ARG A 60 10.60 -6.72 -0.62
N ASP A 61 11.51 -7.63 -0.28
CA ASP A 61 12.48 -8.16 -1.26
C ASP A 61 11.96 -9.39 -2.01
N ALA A 62 10.71 -9.80 -1.76
CA ALA A 62 10.07 -10.86 -2.53
C ALA A 62 9.68 -10.35 -3.92
N ASP A 63 9.70 -11.22 -4.93
CA ASP A 63 9.24 -10.85 -6.27
C ASP A 63 7.75 -11.20 -6.41
N PRO A 64 6.84 -10.21 -6.47
CA PRO A 64 5.41 -10.47 -6.56
C PRO A 64 4.99 -11.12 -7.89
N ARG A 65 5.85 -11.10 -8.92
CA ARG A 65 5.58 -11.83 -10.18
C ARG A 65 5.90 -13.30 -10.08
N ALA A 66 6.95 -13.65 -9.33
CA ALA A 66 7.31 -15.03 -9.07
C ALA A 66 6.39 -15.66 -7.99
N GLN A 67 5.93 -14.85 -7.05
CA GLN A 67 5.17 -15.27 -5.87
C GLN A 67 3.83 -14.54 -5.81
N ALA A 68 2.82 -15.11 -6.47
CA ALA A 68 1.49 -14.51 -6.58
C ALA A 68 0.78 -14.32 -5.22
N ASP A 69 1.20 -15.04 -4.17
CA ASP A 69 0.61 -14.96 -2.82
C ASP A 69 1.00 -13.68 -2.06
N VAL A 70 2.08 -13.00 -2.47
CA VAL A 70 2.61 -11.81 -1.77
C VAL A 70 1.61 -10.67 -1.79
N ILE A 71 1.06 -10.34 -2.96
CA ILE A 71 0.16 -9.19 -3.12
C ILE A 71 -1.15 -9.38 -2.35
N PRO A 72 -1.89 -10.50 -2.47
CA PRO A 72 -3.09 -10.72 -1.67
C PRO A 72 -2.83 -10.74 -0.16
N ALA A 73 -1.66 -11.24 0.28
CA ALA A 73 -1.28 -11.23 1.68
C ALA A 73 -1.08 -9.81 2.21
N LEU A 74 -0.29 -8.99 1.52
CA LEU A 74 -0.06 -7.58 1.89
C LEU A 74 -1.35 -6.76 1.85
N VAL A 75 -2.22 -6.99 0.85
CA VAL A 75 -3.54 -6.34 0.77
C VAL A 75 -4.42 -6.74 1.96
N ALA A 76 -4.44 -8.02 2.34
CA ALA A 76 -5.19 -8.48 3.51
C ALA A 76 -4.64 -7.85 4.81
N THR A 77 -3.33 -7.75 4.95
CA THR A 77 -2.67 -7.08 6.08
C THR A 77 -3.03 -5.59 6.12
N LEU A 78 -2.94 -4.88 5.00
CA LEU A 78 -3.32 -3.46 4.88
C LEU A 78 -4.78 -3.20 5.28
N GLN A 79 -5.70 -4.15 5.03
CA GLN A 79 -7.12 -3.95 5.30
C GLN A 79 -7.56 -4.42 6.70
N ARG A 80 -6.92 -5.46 7.25
CA ARG A 80 -7.44 -6.20 8.40
C ARG A 80 -6.50 -6.27 9.60
N ASP A 81 -5.22 -5.90 9.47
CA ASP A 81 -4.31 -5.99 10.60
C ASP A 81 -4.74 -5.04 11.72
N PRO A 82 -4.79 -5.48 12.99
CA PRO A 82 -5.19 -4.62 14.10
C PRO A 82 -4.20 -3.46 14.33
N ALA A 83 -2.91 -3.66 14.05
CA ALA A 83 -1.86 -2.69 14.33
C ALA A 83 -1.68 -1.70 13.16
N ALA A 84 -1.84 -0.41 13.45
CA ALA A 84 -1.72 0.65 12.44
C ALA A 84 -0.32 0.71 11.80
N HIS A 85 0.75 0.42 12.55
CA HIS A 85 2.11 0.42 12.01
C HIS A 85 2.34 -0.70 10.99
N VAL A 86 1.75 -1.89 11.21
CA VAL A 86 1.85 -3.00 10.27
C VAL A 86 1.07 -2.69 8.98
N ARG A 87 -0.11 -2.05 9.10
CA ARG A 87 -0.87 -1.57 7.93
C ARG A 87 -0.11 -0.50 7.14
N ALA A 88 0.49 0.45 7.83
CA ALA A 88 1.32 1.51 7.25
C ALA A 88 2.52 0.93 6.46
N ASP A 89 3.27 0.01 7.08
CA ASP A 89 4.39 -0.66 6.43
C ASP A 89 3.92 -1.50 5.23
N ALA A 90 2.73 -2.12 5.30
CA ALA A 90 2.16 -2.85 4.17
C ALA A 90 1.87 -1.92 2.98
N ALA A 91 1.37 -0.71 3.21
CA ALA A 91 1.18 0.28 2.16
C ALA A 91 2.51 0.72 1.51
N ASP A 92 3.54 0.97 2.34
CA ASP A 92 4.89 1.32 1.86
C ASP A 92 5.52 0.19 1.03
N VAL A 93 5.40 -1.06 1.48
CA VAL A 93 5.90 -2.22 0.72
C VAL A 93 5.16 -2.37 -0.60
N LEU A 94 3.84 -2.16 -0.64
CA LEU A 94 3.08 -2.20 -1.90
C LEU A 94 3.60 -1.16 -2.90
N SER A 95 3.87 0.09 -2.47
CA SER A 95 4.40 1.15 -3.35
C SER A 95 5.81 0.88 -3.85
N SER A 96 6.62 0.17 -3.07
CA SER A 96 7.99 -0.17 -3.43
C SER A 96 8.08 -1.10 -4.66
N TYR A 97 7.01 -1.82 -5.00
CA TYR A 97 6.98 -2.65 -6.20
C TYR A 97 6.84 -1.80 -7.47
N ARG A 98 7.77 -1.98 -8.41
CA ARG A 98 7.76 -1.29 -9.71
C ARG A 98 6.68 -1.77 -10.69
N THR A 99 5.83 -2.70 -10.29
CA THR A 99 4.76 -3.26 -11.12
C THR A 99 3.40 -2.83 -10.55
N VAL A 100 2.52 -2.35 -11.42
CA VAL A 100 1.16 -1.99 -11.03
C VAL A 100 0.30 -3.24 -10.90
N PHE A 101 -0.28 -3.43 -9.72
CA PHE A 101 -1.27 -4.47 -9.45
C PHE A 101 -2.63 -3.83 -9.18
N PRO A 102 -3.67 -4.08 -10.01
CA PRO A 102 -4.99 -3.47 -9.84
C PRO A 102 -5.61 -3.73 -8.46
N LEU A 103 -5.40 -4.95 -7.92
CA LEU A 103 -5.87 -5.33 -6.58
C LEU A 103 -5.21 -4.51 -5.46
N ALA A 104 -3.92 -4.21 -5.59
CA ALA A 104 -3.21 -3.37 -4.63
C ALA A 104 -3.66 -1.91 -4.72
N GLY A 105 -3.83 -1.40 -5.95
CA GLY A 105 -4.29 -0.03 -6.17
C GLY A 105 -5.67 0.22 -5.56
N SER A 106 -6.64 -0.67 -5.78
CA SER A 106 -7.99 -0.51 -5.20
C SER A 106 -8.00 -0.64 -3.67
N ALA A 107 -7.12 -1.47 -3.11
CA ALA A 107 -6.93 -1.57 -1.66
C ALA A 107 -6.30 -0.31 -1.06
N LEU A 108 -5.33 0.30 -1.74
CA LEU A 108 -4.71 1.57 -1.35
C LEU A 108 -5.72 2.73 -1.41
N GLU A 109 -6.59 2.77 -2.42
CA GLU A 109 -7.71 3.72 -2.49
C GLU A 109 -8.63 3.60 -1.26
N ALA A 110 -9.07 2.37 -0.96
CA ALA A 110 -9.93 2.12 0.20
C ALA A 110 -9.25 2.50 1.52
N ALA A 111 -7.96 2.18 1.68
CA ALA A 111 -7.18 2.53 2.87
C ALA A 111 -6.99 4.05 3.00
N ALA A 112 -6.71 4.75 1.90
CA ALA A 112 -6.55 6.21 1.87
C ALA A 112 -7.80 6.97 2.32
N GLU A 113 -8.99 6.43 2.03
CA GLU A 113 -10.27 7.05 2.38
C GLU A 113 -10.79 6.61 3.76
N THR A 114 -10.67 5.32 4.08
CA THR A 114 -11.47 4.68 5.14
C THR A 114 -10.63 4.18 6.33
N ASP A 115 -9.30 4.11 6.22
CA ASP A 115 -8.49 3.60 7.35
C ASP A 115 -8.66 4.50 8.58
N PRO A 116 -8.89 3.94 9.79
CA PRO A 116 -9.05 4.73 11.00
C PRO A 116 -7.81 5.54 11.37
N ALA A 117 -6.61 5.04 11.07
CA ALA A 117 -5.35 5.66 11.45
C ALA A 117 -4.89 6.69 10.39
N PRO A 118 -4.61 7.95 10.77
CA PRO A 118 -4.22 8.99 9.82
C PRO A 118 -2.90 8.66 9.10
N VAL A 119 -1.94 8.07 9.81
CA VAL A 119 -0.63 7.68 9.25
C VAL A 119 -0.80 6.69 8.09
N VAL A 120 -1.71 5.73 8.21
CA VAL A 120 -1.99 4.74 7.16
C VAL A 120 -2.63 5.43 5.96
N ARG A 121 -3.57 6.36 6.19
CA ARG A 121 -4.19 7.12 5.10
C ARG A 121 -3.17 7.94 4.32
N ASP A 122 -2.25 8.61 5.00
CA ASP A 122 -1.26 9.48 4.36
C ASP A 122 -0.23 8.66 3.56
N LEU A 123 0.24 7.54 4.10
CA LEU A 123 1.10 6.60 3.36
C LEU A 123 0.37 5.94 2.19
N ALA A 124 -0.89 5.58 2.34
CA ALA A 124 -1.69 5.03 1.25
C ALA A 124 -1.87 6.04 0.10
N LYS A 125 -2.05 7.33 0.39
CA LYS A 125 -2.09 8.40 -0.62
C LYS A 125 -0.75 8.56 -1.34
N GLN A 126 0.35 8.53 -0.60
CA GLN A 126 1.69 8.58 -1.19
C GLN A 126 1.93 7.39 -2.11
N ALA A 127 1.64 6.18 -1.63
CA ALA A 127 1.72 4.94 -2.40
C ALA A 127 0.87 4.99 -3.67
N LEU A 128 -0.34 5.53 -3.58
CA LEU A 128 -1.26 5.69 -4.70
C LEU A 128 -0.72 6.70 -5.74
N TRP A 129 -0.11 7.80 -5.29
CA TRP A 129 0.57 8.74 -6.18
C TRP A 129 1.71 8.06 -6.96
N GLU A 130 2.54 7.27 -6.29
CA GLU A 130 3.60 6.48 -6.94
C GLU A 130 3.02 5.47 -7.94
N TYR A 131 1.92 4.79 -7.58
CA TYR A 131 1.21 3.88 -8.46
C TYR A 131 0.67 4.59 -9.73
N HIS A 132 0.13 5.81 -9.59
CA HIS A 132 -0.35 6.57 -10.74
C HIS A 132 0.78 6.95 -11.71
N LEU A 133 1.97 7.26 -11.20
CA LEU A 133 3.16 7.48 -12.01
C LEU A 133 3.59 6.21 -12.77
N LEU A 134 3.39 5.03 -12.17
CA LEU A 134 3.63 3.74 -12.81
C LEU A 134 2.53 3.33 -13.80
N GLY A 135 1.49 4.15 -13.97
CA GLY A 135 0.40 3.91 -14.93
C GLY A 135 -0.86 3.30 -14.32
N TYR A 136 -0.97 3.20 -13.00
CA TYR A 136 -2.24 2.83 -12.37
C TYR A 136 -3.32 3.86 -12.72
N ARG A 137 -4.50 3.35 -13.06
CA ARG A 137 -5.71 4.13 -13.29
C ARG A 137 -6.79 3.57 -12.39
N SER A 138 -7.39 4.44 -11.58
CA SER A 138 -8.45 4.04 -10.68
C SER A 138 -9.60 3.44 -11.48
N SER A 139 -10.02 2.23 -11.15
CA SER A 139 -11.22 1.63 -11.72
C SER A 139 -12.49 2.35 -11.25
N ARG A 140 -12.42 3.09 -10.13
CA ARG A 140 -13.55 3.87 -9.61
C ARG A 140 -13.90 5.07 -10.50
N GLY A 141 -12.99 5.49 -11.38
CA GLY A 141 -13.23 6.50 -12.41
C GLY A 141 -13.40 5.95 -13.83
N ALA A 142 -13.21 4.65 -14.04
CA ALA A 142 -13.34 4.00 -15.35
C ALA A 142 -14.80 3.91 -15.83
N ASP A 143 -15.77 4.19 -14.95
CA ASP A 143 -17.17 4.34 -15.31
C ASP A 143 -17.49 5.71 -15.95
N GLY A 144 -16.52 6.63 -16.12
CA GLY A 144 -16.88 7.94 -16.66
C GLY A 144 -15.83 8.84 -17.28
N PHE A 145 -14.52 8.64 -17.11
CA PHE A 145 -13.56 9.62 -17.64
C PHE A 145 -12.29 8.99 -18.20
N LEU A 146 -12.22 8.95 -19.54
CA LEU A 146 -11.12 9.34 -20.44
C LEU A 146 -10.98 8.35 -21.61
N GLY A 147 -11.79 8.55 -22.66
CA GLY A 147 -11.48 7.99 -23.99
C GLY A 147 -12.65 7.89 -24.95
N GLN A 148 -13.85 7.58 -24.47
CA GLN A 148 -15.05 7.80 -25.27
C GLN A 148 -15.48 9.24 -25.05
N THR A 149 -14.80 10.16 -25.76
CA THR A 149 -15.55 11.28 -26.31
C THR A 149 -16.79 10.66 -26.94
N ALA A 150 -17.96 11.19 -26.61
CA ALA A 150 -19.16 10.95 -27.38
C ALA A 150 -18.94 11.56 -28.78
N GLU A 151 -17.98 11.03 -29.54
CA GLU A 151 -18.04 11.16 -30.98
C GLU A 151 -19.38 10.53 -31.36
N PRO A 152 -20.33 11.33 -31.87
CA PRO A 152 -21.55 10.77 -32.42
C PRO A 152 -21.13 9.72 -33.44
N PRO A 153 -21.79 8.55 -33.51
CA PRO A 153 -21.41 7.51 -34.45
C PRO A 153 -21.33 8.12 -35.84
N VAL A 154 -20.10 8.37 -36.31
CA VAL A 154 -19.86 8.89 -37.65
C VAL A 154 -20.40 7.80 -38.55
N VAL A 155 -21.53 8.11 -39.18
CA VAL A 155 -22.27 7.33 -40.16
C VAL A 155 -21.32 6.35 -40.84
N ALA A 156 -21.38 5.08 -40.44
CA ALA A 156 -20.69 4.02 -41.13
C ALA A 156 -21.19 4.07 -42.58
N ARG A 157 -20.36 4.54 -43.51
CA ARG A 157 -20.63 4.40 -44.94
C ARG A 157 -20.90 2.92 -45.18
N ALA A 158 -22.11 2.63 -45.63
CA ALA A 158 -22.57 1.30 -45.96
C ALA A 158 -21.59 0.67 -46.96
N ALA A 159 -20.69 -0.18 -46.47
CA ALA A 159 -20.03 -1.14 -47.32
C ALA A 159 -21.09 -2.15 -47.79
N PRO A 160 -21.14 -2.50 -49.08
CA PRO A 160 -22.05 -3.51 -49.59
C PRO A 160 -21.77 -4.84 -48.88
N ARG A 161 -22.74 -5.32 -48.10
CA ARG A 161 -22.67 -6.62 -47.44
C ARG A 161 -22.67 -7.72 -48.50
N PRO A 162 -21.71 -8.66 -48.52
CA PRO A 162 -21.93 -9.92 -49.20
C PRO A 162 -23.07 -10.69 -48.51
N PRO A 163 -23.86 -11.48 -49.26
CA PRO A 163 -24.99 -12.22 -48.70
C PRO A 163 -24.48 -13.30 -47.72
N VAL A 164 -24.68 -13.07 -46.43
CA VAL A 164 -24.43 -14.08 -45.39
C VAL A 164 -25.64 -15.00 -45.30
N ALA A 165 -25.39 -16.29 -45.53
CA ALA A 165 -26.34 -17.38 -45.38
C ALA A 165 -26.96 -17.39 -43.97
N GLN A 166 -28.27 -17.64 -43.91
CA GLN A 166 -29.06 -17.70 -42.70
C GLN A 166 -28.50 -18.78 -41.75
N VAL A 167 -28.02 -18.36 -40.58
CA VAL A 167 -27.67 -19.26 -39.48
C VAL A 167 -28.95 -19.54 -38.67
N PRO A 168 -29.27 -20.81 -38.37
CA PRO A 168 -30.53 -21.19 -37.74
C PRO A 168 -30.67 -20.62 -36.32
N THR A 169 -31.84 -20.06 -36.07
CA THR A 169 -32.34 -19.59 -34.78
C THR A 169 -32.28 -20.69 -33.73
N VAL A 170 -31.35 -20.57 -32.78
CA VAL A 170 -31.35 -21.42 -31.59
C VAL A 170 -32.37 -20.84 -30.61
N VAL A 171 -33.48 -21.56 -30.44
CA VAL A 171 -34.54 -21.28 -29.48
C VAL A 171 -33.95 -21.29 -28.07
N ALA A 172 -34.04 -20.17 -27.36
CA ALA A 172 -33.61 -20.06 -25.98
C ALA A 172 -34.52 -20.92 -25.09
N VAL A 173 -34.00 -22.07 -24.65
CA VAL A 173 -34.62 -22.87 -23.59
C VAL A 173 -34.46 -22.10 -22.28
N ARG A 174 -35.58 -21.62 -21.75
CA ARG A 174 -35.68 -20.96 -20.45
C ARG A 174 -35.43 -22.00 -19.36
N VAL A 175 -34.20 -22.06 -18.84
CA VAL A 175 -33.88 -22.84 -17.65
C VAL A 175 -34.44 -22.10 -16.44
N GLU A 176 -35.50 -22.65 -15.86
CA GLU A 176 -36.13 -22.17 -14.63
C GLU A 176 -35.19 -22.50 -13.46
N LEU A 177 -34.49 -21.49 -12.93
CA LEU A 177 -33.60 -21.66 -11.78
C LEU A 177 -34.42 -22.07 -10.53
N PRO A 178 -33.93 -23.04 -9.73
CA PRO A 178 -34.57 -23.43 -8.48
C PRO A 178 -34.63 -22.24 -7.52
N ARG A 179 -35.84 -21.93 -7.04
CA ARG A 179 -36.08 -20.89 -6.04
C ARG A 179 -35.33 -21.25 -4.75
N VAL A 180 -34.34 -20.43 -4.40
CA VAL A 180 -33.66 -20.50 -3.10
C VAL A 180 -34.65 -20.10 -2.01
N PRO A 181 -34.85 -20.91 -0.96
CA PRO A 181 -35.75 -20.58 0.14
C PRO A 181 -35.25 -19.35 0.90
N THR A 182 -36.16 -18.43 1.17
CA THR A 182 -35.97 -17.22 1.95
C THR A 182 -35.41 -17.58 3.34
N PRO A 183 -34.30 -16.98 3.80
CA PRO A 183 -33.77 -17.27 5.13
C PRO A 183 -34.73 -16.74 6.20
N THR A 184 -35.24 -17.67 7.01
CA THR A 184 -35.96 -17.43 8.26
C THR A 184 -35.16 -16.47 9.15
N ALA A 185 -35.83 -15.40 9.61
CA ALA A 185 -35.26 -14.41 10.51
C ALA A 185 -34.67 -15.07 11.77
N VAL A 186 -33.34 -15.00 11.91
CA VAL A 186 -32.65 -15.53 13.09
C VAL A 186 -32.80 -14.54 14.23
N SER A 187 -33.47 -15.05 15.26
CA SER A 187 -33.63 -14.56 16.62
C SER A 187 -32.48 -13.67 17.12
N SER A 188 -32.86 -12.54 17.70
CA SER A 188 -32.03 -11.56 18.39
C SER A 188 -31.29 -12.22 19.57
N TYR A 189 -30.08 -12.71 19.33
CA TYR A 189 -29.21 -13.18 20.39
C TYR A 189 -28.72 -11.98 21.20
N ARG A 190 -29.33 -11.79 22.38
CA ARG A 190 -28.87 -10.83 23.39
C ARG A 190 -27.65 -11.44 24.09
N PRO A 191 -26.44 -10.87 23.94
CA PRO A 191 -25.28 -11.42 24.62
C PRO A 191 -25.47 -11.37 26.14
N PRO A 192 -25.00 -12.38 26.88
CA PRO A 192 -25.08 -12.40 28.33
C PRO A 192 -24.23 -11.25 28.91
N VAL A 193 -24.85 -10.45 29.77
CA VAL A 193 -24.20 -9.40 30.56
C VAL A 193 -23.14 -10.08 31.44
N ARG A 194 -21.87 -9.80 31.15
CA ARG A 194 -20.74 -10.31 31.92
C ARG A 194 -20.75 -9.62 33.30
N PRO A 195 -20.76 -10.35 34.43
CA PRO A 195 -20.66 -9.74 35.74
C PRO A 195 -19.32 -9.00 35.86
N GLU A 196 -19.41 -7.71 36.15
CA GLU A 196 -18.31 -6.77 36.29
C GLU A 196 -17.44 -7.20 37.47
N LEU A 197 -16.19 -7.59 37.20
CA LEU A 197 -15.22 -7.89 38.25
C LEU A 197 -14.85 -6.59 38.99
N PRO A 198 -14.73 -6.61 40.33
CA PRO A 198 -14.32 -5.46 41.12
C PRO A 198 -12.92 -4.99 40.71
N ALA A 199 -12.80 -3.69 40.40
CA ALA A 199 -11.55 -3.06 40.02
C ALA A 199 -10.50 -3.16 41.15
N PRO A 200 -9.24 -3.54 40.86
CA PRO A 200 -8.17 -3.51 41.84
C PRO A 200 -7.80 -2.07 42.21
N ALA A 201 -7.62 -1.82 43.50
CA ALA A 201 -7.27 -0.51 44.06
C ALA A 201 -5.92 0.01 43.50
N PRO A 202 -5.83 1.29 43.11
CA PRO A 202 -4.58 1.88 42.64
C PRO A 202 -3.64 2.14 43.83
N THR A 203 -2.72 1.22 44.08
CA THR A 203 -1.60 1.44 45.01
C THR A 203 -0.31 1.51 44.22
N GLY A 204 0.09 2.72 43.83
CA GLY A 204 1.34 2.97 43.13
C GLY A 204 1.85 4.38 43.40
N PRO A 205 3.16 4.56 43.69
CA PRO A 205 3.74 5.84 44.08
C PRO A 205 3.71 6.84 42.91
N ARG A 206 3.21 8.05 43.19
CA ARG A 206 3.25 9.21 42.29
C ARG A 206 4.70 9.58 41.99
N ILE A 207 5.17 9.26 40.79
CA ILE A 207 6.40 9.85 40.25
C ILE A 207 6.05 11.24 39.74
N ILE A 208 6.55 12.26 40.42
CA ILE A 208 6.42 13.66 40.05
C ILE A 208 7.40 13.88 38.88
N LEU A 209 6.92 13.80 37.63
CA LEU A 209 7.75 14.18 36.48
C LEU A 209 7.97 15.70 36.51
N THR A 210 9.23 16.06 36.76
CA THR A 210 9.76 17.40 36.64
C THR A 210 9.55 17.92 35.22
N THR A 211 8.81 19.02 35.12
CA THR A 211 8.56 19.76 33.87
C THR A 211 9.84 20.49 33.46
N ALA A 212 10.52 19.98 32.44
CA ALA A 212 11.58 20.71 31.75
C ALA A 212 10.94 21.61 30.68
N PRO A 213 11.32 22.90 30.57
CA PRO A 213 10.72 23.82 29.62
C PRO A 213 11.07 23.45 28.16
N PRO A 214 10.16 23.71 27.20
CA PRO A 214 10.40 23.43 25.80
C PRO A 214 11.52 24.34 25.26
N VAL A 215 12.56 23.72 24.71
CA VAL A 215 13.57 24.39 23.90
C VAL A 215 12.88 24.95 22.66
N ARG A 216 12.72 26.27 22.60
CA ARG A 216 12.28 26.97 21.38
C ARG A 216 13.44 26.99 20.39
N LEU A 217 13.32 26.21 19.33
CA LEU A 217 14.17 26.33 18.15
C LEU A 217 13.57 27.42 17.25
N ASP A 218 13.98 28.67 17.47
CA ASP A 218 13.72 29.78 16.55
C ASP A 218 14.58 29.58 15.29
N LEU A 219 14.07 28.81 14.32
CA LEU A 219 14.59 28.78 12.95
C LEU A 219 13.77 29.76 12.11
N THR A 220 14.16 31.03 12.13
CA THR A 220 13.71 32.02 11.15
C THR A 220 14.89 32.90 10.78
N GLU A 221 15.88 32.31 10.11
CA GLU A 221 16.86 33.09 9.34
C GLU A 221 16.34 33.19 7.89
N GLU A 222 15.68 34.31 7.61
CA GLU A 222 15.31 34.74 6.27
C GLU A 222 16.58 35.22 5.52
N PRO A 223 16.93 34.64 4.37
CA PRO A 223 18.11 35.06 3.62
C PRO A 223 17.88 36.42 2.92
N PRO A 224 18.84 37.36 2.95
CA PRO A 224 18.67 38.67 2.35
C PRO A 224 18.66 38.56 0.81
N LEU A 225 17.54 38.98 0.20
CA LEU A 225 17.42 39.17 -1.24
C LEU A 225 18.34 40.30 -1.71
N ALA A 226 19.36 39.94 -2.49
CA ALA A 226 20.21 40.90 -3.20
C ALA A 226 19.37 41.67 -4.23
N ARG A 227 19.21 42.98 -4.02
CA ARG A 227 18.70 43.91 -5.03
C ARG A 227 19.80 44.21 -6.05
N LYS A 228 19.47 44.07 -7.34
CA LYS A 228 20.22 44.62 -8.47
C LYS A 228 19.78 46.06 -8.73
#